data_AF-A0A2S8GHC8-F1
#
_entry.id   AF-A0A2S8GHC8-F1
#
_cell.length_a   1.000
_cell.length_b   1.000
_cell.length_c   1.000
_cell.angle_alpha   90.00
_cell.angle_beta   90.00
_cell.angle_gamma   90.00
#
_symmetry.space_group_name_H-M   'P 1'
#
loop_
_entity.id
_entity.type
_entity.pdbx_description
1 polymer ?
#
loop_
_entity_poly.entity_id
_entity_poly.type
_entity_poly.pdbx_seq_one_letter_code
_entity_poly.pdbx_strand_id
1 'polypeptide(L)'
;MDDLHHPKVSPFDRNIAASLNLQPAFIDFVFAESKPACFDFRCEPAENGWTCFIPDEIDVAYPLWSANADQTLLLVRSDGCYYGHGYHDDPTVAYVSRTSQGLLAELFIAMYESETEISELQNAAEFASFRYLNACIDFSKKHGADFRNYYQLRERLIAEIDEERL
;
A
#
# COMPACT_ATOMS: atom_id res chain seq x y z
N MET A 1 4.31 -5.87 23.74
CA MET A 1 5.53 -5.19 23.29
C MET A 1 5.01 -3.85 22.81
N ASP A 2 5.01 -2.86 23.70
CA ASP A 2 4.38 -1.56 23.47
C ASP A 2 5.41 -0.62 22.85
N ASP A 3 5.71 -0.81 21.57
CA ASP A 3 6.51 0.18 20.84
C ASP A 3 5.61 0.84 19.79
N LEU A 4 4.57 1.53 20.29
CA LEU A 4 3.67 2.46 19.59
C LEU A 4 3.93 3.89 20.08
N HIS A 5 5.19 4.31 20.15
CA HIS A 5 5.54 5.59 20.79
C HIS A 5 6.01 6.68 19.83
N HIS A 6 5.79 6.53 18.52
CA HIS A 6 5.88 7.70 17.64
C HIS A 6 4.61 8.55 17.81
N PRO A 7 4.73 9.83 18.21
CA PRO A 7 3.56 10.67 18.57
C PRO A 7 2.61 10.94 17.38
N LYS A 8 3.09 10.71 16.15
CA LYS A 8 2.32 10.88 14.92
C LYS A 8 1.68 9.60 14.40
N VAL A 9 1.95 8.44 14.99
CA VAL A 9 1.32 7.18 14.58
C VAL A 9 0.07 6.98 15.42
N SER A 10 -1.08 6.78 14.75
CA SER A 10 -2.37 6.57 15.40
C SER A 10 -3.06 5.34 14.82
N PRO A 11 -3.87 4.61 15.61
CA PRO A 11 -4.67 3.51 15.09
C PRO A 11 -5.59 3.96 13.96
N PHE A 12 -5.72 3.14 12.93
CA PHE A 12 -6.65 3.36 11.83
C PHE A 12 -7.99 2.70 12.12
N ASP A 13 -9.09 3.42 11.86
CA ASP A 13 -10.44 2.87 11.99
C ASP A 13 -11.36 3.34 10.84
N ARG A 14 -12.56 2.76 10.77
CA ARG A 14 -13.55 3.08 9.73
C ARG A 14 -14.09 4.52 9.83
N ASN A 15 -14.07 5.15 11.01
CA ASN A 15 -14.51 6.53 11.19
C ASN A 15 -13.47 7.50 10.61
N ILE A 16 -12.18 7.24 10.83
CA ILE A 16 -11.06 7.94 10.22
C ILE A 16 -11.12 7.77 8.70
N ALA A 17 -11.33 6.54 8.22
CA ALA A 17 -11.45 6.29 6.79
C ALA A 17 -12.61 7.08 6.14
N ALA A 18 -13.75 7.16 6.83
CA ALA A 18 -14.90 7.94 6.39
C ALA A 18 -14.64 9.45 6.41
N SER A 19 -13.98 9.97 7.45
CA SER A 19 -13.66 11.41 7.55
C SER A 19 -12.66 11.86 6.48
N LEU A 20 -11.78 10.96 6.05
CA LEU A 20 -10.82 11.16 4.97
C LEU A 20 -11.41 10.88 3.58
N ASN A 21 -12.70 10.54 3.47
CA ASN A 21 -13.40 10.21 2.22
C ASN A 21 -12.70 9.09 1.40
N LEU A 22 -12.18 8.07 2.07
CA LEU A 22 -11.57 6.93 1.37
C LEU A 22 -12.62 6.05 0.70
N GLN A 23 -12.22 5.33 -0.35
CA GLN A 23 -13.12 4.47 -1.11
C GLN A 23 -13.62 3.29 -0.24
N PRO A 24 -14.94 3.05 -0.12
CA PRO A 24 -15.48 1.98 0.71
C PRO A 24 -14.89 0.60 0.44
N ALA A 25 -14.74 0.23 -0.84
CA ALA A 25 -14.17 -1.07 -1.20
C ALA A 25 -12.73 -1.26 -0.72
N PHE A 26 -11.92 -0.20 -0.71
CA PHE A 26 -10.57 -0.25 -0.16
C PHE A 26 -10.58 -0.38 1.36
N ILE A 27 -11.52 0.31 2.04
CA ILE A 27 -11.69 0.19 3.49
C ILE A 27 -12.07 -1.26 3.84
N ASP A 28 -12.99 -1.86 3.08
CA ASP A 28 -13.40 -3.25 3.28
C ASP A 28 -12.25 -4.22 3.07
N PHE A 29 -11.39 -3.98 2.07
CA PHE A 29 -10.15 -4.73 1.90
C PHE A 29 -9.22 -4.61 3.11
N VAL A 30 -8.93 -3.40 3.60
CA VAL A 30 -8.03 -3.16 4.75
C VAL A 30 -8.53 -3.94 5.97
N PHE A 31 -9.81 -3.80 6.31
CA PHE A 31 -10.41 -4.38 7.52
C PHE A 31 -10.96 -5.80 7.35
N ALA A 32 -10.74 -6.46 6.20
CA ALA A 32 -11.23 -7.82 6.01
C ALA A 32 -10.57 -8.79 7.01
N GLU A 33 -11.39 -9.52 7.75
CA GLU A 33 -10.97 -10.55 8.72
C GLU A 33 -10.17 -11.68 8.06
N SER A 34 -10.54 -12.03 6.83
CA SER A 34 -9.84 -13.02 6.01
C SER A 34 -9.57 -12.45 4.62
N LYS A 35 -8.31 -12.50 4.20
CA LYS A 35 -7.87 -12.15 2.85
C LYS A 35 -7.52 -13.44 2.08
N PRO A 36 -7.53 -13.43 0.74
CA PRO A 36 -6.95 -14.52 -0.06
C PRO A 36 -5.51 -14.86 0.38
N ALA A 37 -5.15 -16.15 0.35
CA ALA A 37 -3.88 -16.64 0.89
C ALA A 37 -2.62 -15.98 0.27
N CYS A 38 -2.71 -15.49 -0.96
CA CYS A 38 -1.63 -14.74 -1.60
C CYS A 38 -1.27 -13.42 -0.86
N PHE A 39 -2.11 -12.95 0.08
CA PHE A 39 -1.84 -11.79 0.93
C PHE A 39 -1.20 -12.13 2.30
N ASP A 40 -1.09 -13.40 2.70
CA ASP A 40 -0.77 -13.80 4.10
C ASP A 40 0.57 -13.26 4.62
N PHE A 41 1.49 -12.84 3.74
CA PHE A 41 2.80 -12.24 4.09
C PHE A 41 3.01 -10.83 3.52
N ARG A 42 1.94 -10.24 2.98
CA ARG A 42 1.95 -8.95 2.29
C ARG A 42 1.00 -7.95 2.95
N CYS A 43 -0.04 -8.44 3.62
CA CYS A 43 -1.06 -7.64 4.29
C CYS A 43 -1.44 -8.25 5.64
N GLU A 44 -0.44 -8.45 6.50
CA GLU A 44 -0.63 -8.90 7.88
C GLU A 44 -1.31 -7.80 8.72
N PRO A 45 -1.95 -8.15 9.86
CA PRO A 45 -2.48 -7.17 10.78
C PRO A 45 -1.47 -6.07 11.12
N ALA A 46 -1.93 -4.82 11.20
CA ALA A 46 -1.04 -3.68 11.43
C ALA A 46 -0.31 -3.76 12.78
N GLU A 47 -0.91 -4.40 13.79
CA GLU A 47 -0.29 -4.64 15.09
C GLU A 47 0.93 -5.59 15.07
N ASN A 48 1.13 -6.33 13.97
CA ASN A 48 2.33 -7.16 13.80
C ASN A 48 3.55 -6.34 13.34
N GLY A 49 3.34 -5.11 12.87
CA GLY A 49 4.40 -4.19 12.44
C GLY A 49 5.04 -3.45 13.60
N TRP A 50 6.27 -2.97 13.39
CA TRP A 50 6.96 -2.10 14.34
C TRP A 50 6.65 -0.64 14.00
N THR A 51 6.69 0.23 15.01
CA THR A 51 6.55 1.66 14.75
C THR A 51 7.74 2.16 13.95
N CYS A 52 7.45 2.83 12.83
CA CYS A 52 8.43 3.44 11.95
C CYS A 52 8.61 4.93 12.26
N PHE A 53 9.72 5.49 11.78
CA PHE A 53 9.92 6.94 11.79
C PHE A 53 8.90 7.64 10.89
N ILE A 54 8.31 8.75 11.35
CA ILE A 54 7.40 9.56 10.56
C ILE A 54 7.98 10.97 10.37
N PRO A 55 8.20 11.43 9.12
CA PRO A 55 8.75 12.75 8.83
C PRO A 55 7.96 13.92 9.43
N ASP A 56 8.63 15.06 9.57
CA ASP A 56 8.06 16.25 10.20
C ASP A 56 6.87 16.83 9.41
N GLU A 57 6.89 16.68 8.08
CA GLU A 57 5.83 17.16 7.18
C GLU A 57 4.54 16.33 7.17
N ILE A 58 4.53 15.17 7.85
CA ILE A 58 3.34 14.34 8.05
C ILE A 58 2.66 14.79 9.34
N ASP A 59 1.36 15.05 9.29
CA ASP A 59 0.58 15.44 10.47
C ASP A 59 0.21 14.21 11.31
N VAL A 60 -0.23 13.14 10.64
CA VAL A 60 -0.56 11.85 11.25
C VAL A 60 -0.35 10.71 10.24
N ALA A 61 0.12 9.57 10.74
CA ALA A 61 0.26 8.33 9.99
C ALA A 61 -0.63 7.25 10.60
N TYR A 62 -1.35 6.54 9.75
CA TYR A 62 -2.27 5.47 10.11
C TYR A 62 -1.78 4.15 9.49
N PRO A 63 -1.33 3.19 10.30
CA PRO A 63 -0.96 1.86 9.82
C PRO A 63 -2.18 1.15 9.21
N LEU A 64 -2.05 0.67 7.98
CA LEU A 64 -3.10 -0.06 7.26
C LEU A 64 -2.92 -1.57 7.41
N TRP A 65 -1.70 -2.04 7.19
CA TRP A 65 -1.27 -3.43 7.37
C TRP A 65 0.25 -3.47 7.51
N SER A 66 0.77 -4.63 7.91
CA SER A 66 2.21 -4.88 7.99
C SER A 66 2.66 -5.94 6.99
N ALA A 67 3.97 -5.94 6.71
CA ALA A 67 4.66 -7.02 6.00
C ALA A 67 6.11 -7.04 6.48
N ASN A 68 6.56 -8.18 7.03
CA ASN A 68 7.94 -8.33 7.52
C ASN A 68 8.35 -7.24 8.53
N ALA A 69 7.48 -6.97 9.50
CA ALA A 69 7.63 -5.92 10.52
C ALA A 69 7.59 -4.46 10.02
N ASP A 70 7.58 -4.21 8.71
CA ASP A 70 7.38 -2.89 8.12
C ASP A 70 5.89 -2.55 7.98
N GLN A 71 5.58 -1.26 7.86
CA GLN A 71 4.21 -0.77 7.81
C GLN A 71 3.87 -0.16 6.47
N THR A 72 2.72 -0.56 5.92
CA THR A 72 2.04 0.23 4.90
C THR A 72 1.16 1.26 5.60
N LEU A 73 1.33 2.52 5.22
CA LEU A 73 0.78 3.67 5.93
C LEU A 73 -0.16 4.47 5.03
N LEU A 74 -1.23 4.98 5.63
CA LEU A 74 -1.94 6.16 5.16
C LEU A 74 -1.35 7.38 5.88
N LEU A 75 -0.83 8.32 5.11
CA LEU A 75 -0.13 9.51 5.57
C LEU A 75 -1.03 10.73 5.31
N VAL A 76 -1.34 11.48 6.35
CA VAL A 76 -2.10 12.73 6.24
C VAL A 76 -1.17 13.91 6.36
N ARG A 77 -1.33 14.86 5.45
CA ARG A 77 -0.62 16.14 5.39
C ARG A 77 -1.64 17.25 5.19
N SER A 78 -1.20 18.49 5.40
CA SER A 78 -2.01 19.68 5.15
C SER A 78 -2.58 19.77 3.73
N ASP A 79 -1.93 19.15 2.75
CA ASP A 79 -2.31 19.19 1.33
C ASP A 79 -3.04 17.92 0.84
N GLY A 80 -3.22 16.90 1.70
CA GLY A 80 -3.99 15.72 1.35
C GLY A 80 -3.56 14.43 2.03
N CYS A 81 -4.08 13.33 1.49
CA CYS A 81 -3.76 11.97 1.92
C CYS A 81 -2.85 11.28 0.89
N TYR A 82 -1.88 10.54 1.40
CA TYR A 82 -0.90 9.80 0.64
C TYR A 82 -0.77 8.39 1.21
N TYR A 83 -0.27 7.47 0.41
CA TYR A 83 0.08 6.12 0.82
C TYR A 83 1.58 5.95 0.71
N GLY A 84 2.17 5.22 1.65
CA GLY A 84 3.60 4.98 1.68
C GLY A 84 4.00 3.77 2.51
N HIS A 85 5.29 3.47 2.49
CA HIS A 85 5.91 2.45 3.32
C HIS A 85 6.80 3.12 4.37
N GLY A 86 6.58 2.73 5.62
CA GLY A 86 7.48 3.05 6.72
C GLY A 86 8.25 1.80 7.11
N TYR A 87 9.56 1.95 7.29
CA TYR A 87 10.46 0.86 7.65
C TYR A 87 10.84 0.95 9.13
N HIS A 88 11.02 -0.19 9.77
CA HIS A 88 11.36 -0.23 11.20
C HIS A 88 12.83 0.11 11.49
N ASP A 89 13.70 -0.05 10.49
CA ASP A 89 15.15 0.13 10.59
C ASP A 89 15.69 1.29 9.71
N ASP A 90 14.84 1.92 8.90
CA ASP A 90 15.18 3.06 8.06
C ASP A 90 14.37 4.31 8.49
N PRO A 91 15.04 5.46 8.74
CA PRO A 91 14.37 6.71 9.08
C PRO A 91 13.67 7.40 7.90
N THR A 92 13.48 6.72 6.77
CA THR A 92 12.77 7.25 5.61
C THR A 92 11.40 6.62 5.43
N VAL A 93 10.46 7.41 4.94
CA VAL A 93 9.16 6.94 4.47
C VAL A 93 9.15 7.02 2.96
N ALA A 94 8.93 5.89 2.31
CA ALA A 94 8.81 5.81 0.87
C ALA A 94 7.38 6.13 0.46
N TYR A 95 7.16 7.29 -0.17
CA TYR A 95 5.86 7.63 -0.74
C TYR A 95 5.57 6.75 -1.96
N VAL A 96 4.36 6.20 -2.03
CA VAL A 96 3.92 5.32 -3.12
C VAL A 96 2.93 6.04 -4.02
N SER A 97 1.83 6.53 -3.47
CA SER A 97 0.68 6.97 -4.28
C SER A 97 -0.22 7.95 -3.52
N ARG A 98 -1.05 8.69 -4.26
CA ARG A 98 -2.15 9.53 -3.74
C ARG A 98 -3.50 8.81 -3.74
N THR A 99 -3.56 7.57 -4.23
CA THR A 99 -4.79 6.80 -4.37
C THR A 99 -4.65 5.36 -3.85
N SER A 100 -5.76 4.76 -3.45
CA SER A 100 -5.80 3.35 -3.07
C SER A 100 -5.42 2.45 -4.25
N GLN A 101 -5.78 2.82 -5.48
CA GLN A 101 -5.47 2.03 -6.67
C GLN A 101 -3.97 2.06 -6.99
N GLY A 102 -3.29 3.19 -6.83
CA GLY A 102 -1.84 3.27 -7.00
C GLY A 102 -1.09 2.51 -5.90
N LEU A 103 -1.55 2.55 -4.64
CA LEU A 103 -1.00 1.67 -3.59
C LEU A 103 -1.20 0.18 -3.93
N LEU A 104 -2.39 -0.19 -4.39
CA LEU A 104 -2.65 -1.57 -4.80
C LEU A 104 -1.79 -1.97 -6.01
N ALA A 105 -1.47 -1.06 -6.93
CA ALA A 105 -0.58 -1.35 -8.05
C ALA A 105 0.82 -1.78 -7.57
N GLU A 106 1.40 -1.07 -6.60
CA GLU A 106 2.67 -1.46 -5.96
C GLU A 106 2.58 -2.89 -5.37
N LEU A 107 1.50 -3.17 -4.63
CA LEU A 107 1.25 -4.48 -4.03
C LEU A 107 1.14 -5.60 -5.08
N PHE A 108 0.34 -5.39 -6.14
CA PHE A 108 0.11 -6.40 -7.17
C PHE A 108 1.33 -6.64 -8.06
N ILE A 109 2.16 -5.61 -8.30
CA ILE A 109 3.46 -5.77 -8.97
C ILE A 109 4.34 -6.69 -8.10
N ALA A 110 4.50 -6.38 -6.82
CA ALA A 110 5.33 -7.17 -5.91
C ALA A 110 4.86 -8.64 -5.79
N MET A 111 3.54 -8.87 -5.79
CA MET A 111 2.97 -10.23 -5.77
C MET A 111 3.26 -10.99 -7.08
N TYR A 112 3.07 -10.35 -8.23
CA TYR A 112 3.38 -10.96 -9.53
C TYR A 112 4.87 -11.29 -9.68
N GLU A 113 5.75 -10.38 -9.26
CA GLU A 113 7.21 -10.60 -9.25
C GLU A 113 7.65 -11.72 -8.33
N SER A 114 6.85 -12.01 -7.31
CA SER A 114 7.08 -13.12 -6.39
C SER A 114 6.45 -14.43 -6.87
N GLU A 115 6.15 -14.50 -8.18
CA GLU A 115 5.66 -15.68 -8.87
C GLU A 115 4.27 -16.17 -8.38
N THR A 116 3.46 -15.27 -7.81
CA THR A 116 2.05 -15.60 -7.49
C THR A 116 1.29 -15.95 -8.78
N GLU A 117 0.48 -17.01 -8.74
CA GLU A 117 -0.24 -17.47 -9.92
C GLU A 117 -1.23 -16.42 -10.43
N ILE A 118 -1.34 -16.27 -11.76
CA ILE A 118 -2.23 -15.25 -12.37
C ILE A 118 -3.69 -15.43 -11.93
N SER A 119 -4.17 -16.67 -11.80
CA SER A 119 -5.52 -16.95 -11.31
C SER A 119 -5.74 -16.47 -9.88
N GLU A 120 -4.73 -16.60 -9.02
CA GLU A 120 -4.80 -16.10 -7.64
C GLU A 120 -4.78 -14.57 -7.62
N LEU A 121 -3.97 -13.93 -8.47
CA LEU A 121 -3.94 -12.49 -8.62
C LEU A 121 -5.28 -11.93 -9.13
N GLN A 122 -5.96 -12.62 -10.03
CA GLN A 122 -7.29 -12.23 -10.51
C GLN A 122 -8.33 -12.24 -9.37
N ASN A 123 -8.36 -13.32 -8.59
CA ASN A 123 -9.25 -13.42 -7.43
C ASN A 123 -8.92 -12.34 -6.38
N ALA A 124 -7.64 -12.09 -6.14
CA ALA A 124 -7.16 -11.05 -5.24
C ALA A 124 -7.56 -9.64 -5.72
N ALA A 125 -7.46 -9.38 -7.03
CA ALA A 125 -7.81 -8.09 -7.60
C ALA A 125 -9.31 -7.82 -7.49
N GLU A 126 -10.15 -8.83 -7.75
CA GLU A 126 -11.60 -8.72 -7.52
C GLU A 126 -11.91 -8.44 -6.04
N PHE A 127 -11.30 -9.21 -5.14
CA PHE A 127 -11.46 -9.04 -3.69
C PHE A 127 -11.08 -7.63 -3.22
N ALA A 128 -9.95 -7.09 -3.68
CA ALA A 128 -9.47 -5.76 -3.33
C ALA A 128 -10.13 -4.63 -4.14
N SER A 129 -11.05 -4.95 -5.07
CA SER A 129 -11.60 -4.01 -6.05
C SER A 129 -10.50 -3.25 -6.82
N PHE A 130 -9.43 -3.95 -7.17
CA PHE A 130 -8.31 -3.43 -7.94
C PHE A 130 -8.57 -3.58 -9.45
N ARG A 131 -8.49 -2.47 -10.19
CA ARG A 131 -8.87 -2.42 -11.61
C ARG A 131 -7.68 -2.54 -12.58
N TYR A 132 -6.46 -2.40 -12.09
CA TYR A 132 -5.25 -2.25 -12.91
C TYR A 132 -4.35 -3.48 -12.95
N LEU A 133 -4.89 -4.67 -12.65
CA LEU A 133 -4.10 -5.91 -12.62
C LEU A 133 -3.37 -6.18 -13.94
N ASN A 134 -4.07 -6.07 -15.07
CA ASN A 134 -3.47 -6.33 -16.38
C ASN A 134 -2.33 -5.34 -16.69
N ALA A 135 -2.48 -4.06 -16.33
CA ALA A 135 -1.44 -3.07 -16.51
C ALA A 135 -0.18 -3.41 -15.68
N CYS A 136 -0.36 -3.89 -14.45
CA CYS A 136 0.76 -4.32 -13.59
C CYS A 136 1.49 -5.55 -14.12
N ILE A 137 0.74 -6.53 -14.65
CA ILE A 137 1.31 -7.73 -15.27
C ILE A 137 2.08 -7.37 -16.53
N ASP A 138 1.50 -6.55 -17.41
CA ASP A 138 2.13 -6.12 -18.65
C ASP A 138 3.39 -5.28 -18.39
N PHE A 139 3.33 -4.41 -17.39
CA PHE A 139 4.49 -3.67 -16.89
C PHE A 139 5.62 -4.60 -16.47
N SER A 140 5.32 -5.56 -15.59
CA SER A 140 6.32 -6.48 -15.05
C SER A 140 6.95 -7.35 -16.14
N LYS A 141 6.14 -7.86 -17.09
CA LYS A 141 6.64 -8.61 -18.25
C LYS A 141 7.56 -7.80 -19.15
N LYS A 142 7.22 -6.52 -19.36
CA LYS A 142 7.94 -5.63 -20.28
C LYS A 142 9.23 -5.09 -19.66
N HIS A 143 9.20 -4.80 -18.36
CA HIS A 143 10.25 -4.01 -17.69
C HIS A 143 11.01 -4.77 -16.60
N GLY A 144 10.58 -5.97 -16.18
CA GLY A 144 11.22 -6.72 -15.09
C GLY A 144 12.71 -7.06 -15.30
N ALA A 145 13.22 -6.97 -16.54
CA ALA A 145 14.64 -7.13 -16.84
C ALA A 145 15.44 -5.80 -16.89
N ASP A 146 14.77 -4.63 -16.84
CA ASP A 146 15.41 -3.31 -16.86
C ASP A 146 15.70 -2.80 -15.44
N PHE A 147 16.66 -3.46 -14.78
CA PHE A 147 17.04 -3.14 -13.40
C PHE A 147 17.47 -1.68 -13.17
N ARG A 148 17.91 -0.96 -14.22
CA ARG A 148 18.41 0.42 -14.06
C ARG A 148 17.29 1.43 -13.94
N ASN A 149 16.21 1.23 -14.69
CA ASN A 149 15.09 2.19 -14.74
C ASN A 149 13.83 1.67 -14.05
N TYR A 150 13.84 0.43 -13.54
CA TYR A 150 12.64 -0.24 -13.05
C TYR A 150 11.83 0.60 -12.07
N TYR A 151 12.47 1.14 -11.03
CA TYR A 151 11.82 1.96 -10.01
C TYR A 151 11.16 3.22 -10.60
N GLN A 152 11.86 3.93 -11.49
CA GLN A 152 11.32 5.14 -12.13
C GLN A 152 10.14 4.82 -13.06
N LEU A 153 10.20 3.69 -13.76
CA LEU A 153 9.12 3.24 -14.64
C LEU A 153 7.90 2.81 -13.82
N ARG A 154 8.11 2.18 -12.66
CA ARG A 154 7.06 1.78 -11.73
C ARG A 154 6.37 2.99 -11.11
N GLU A 155 7.15 3.96 -10.62
CA GLU A 155 6.63 5.25 -10.12
C GLU A 155 5.77 5.96 -11.18
N ARG A 156 6.22 5.92 -12.44
CA ARG A 156 5.45 6.48 -13.56
C ARG A 156 4.13 5.76 -13.78
N LEU A 157 4.12 4.42 -13.79
CA LEU A 157 2.87 3.65 -13.91
C LEU A 157 1.89 4.00 -12.78
N ILE A 158 2.39 4.09 -11.54
CA ILE A 158 1.56 4.44 -10.38
C ILE A 158 1.02 5.87 -10.51
N ALA A 159 1.83 6.82 -10.97
CA ALA A 159 1.39 8.18 -11.24
C ALA A 159 0.31 8.23 -12.33
N GLU A 160 0.45 7.45 -13.41
CA GLU A 160 -0.56 7.33 -14.47
C GLU A 160 -1.88 6.77 -13.91
N ILE A 161 -1.83 5.75 -13.05
CA ILE A 161 -3.01 5.21 -12.35
C ILE A 161 -3.66 6.26 -11.43
N ASP A 162 -2.86 7.07 -10.75
CA ASP A 162 -3.34 8.13 -9.85
C ASP A 162 -4.04 9.27 -10.60
N GLU A 163 -3.63 9.55 -11.84
CA GLU A 163 -4.22 10.58 -12.71
C GLU A 163 -5.56 10.15 -13.32
N GLU A 164 -5.80 8.86 -13.52
CA GLU A 164 -7.07 8.30 -14.01
C GLU A 164 -8.23 8.35 -13.00
N ARG A 165 -8.19 9.27 -12.03
CA ARG A 165 -9.28 9.61 -11.11
C ARG A 165 -10.49 10.21 -11.87
N LEU A 166 -11.23 9.35 -12.59
CA LEU A 166 -12.58 9.57 -13.11
C LEU A 166 -13.49 8.39 -12.76
#